data_AF-A0A3R7CQZ5-F1
#
_entry.id   AF-A0A3R7CQZ5-F1
#
_cell.length_a   1.000
_cell.length_b   1.000
_cell.length_c   1.000
_cell.angle_alpha   90.00
_cell.angle_beta   90.00
_cell.angle_gamma   90.00
#
_symmetry.space_group_name_H-M   'P 1'
#
loop_
_entity.id
_entity.type
_entity.pdbx_description
1 polymer ?
#
loop_
_entity_poly.entity_id
_entity_poly.type
_entity_poly.pdbx_seq_one_letter_code
_entity_poly.pdbx_strand_id
1 'polypeptide(L)'
;MATNKLYLSYLFLLLMGPHRAQSCEPIPAESKFRDLCSLGGLRWAMRRLSGNFHTSWYAVLGIESCKEACKSQPNCFGFNWWIERSACQLDDSAGSYELTYSVTELYEMNCCGKSVINIYENV
;
A
#
# COMPACT_ATOMS: atom_id res chain seq x y z
N MET A 1 -17.01 -3.07 -47.52
CA MET A 1 -17.28 -2.39 -46.22
C MET A 1 -17.17 -3.41 -45.08
N ALA A 2 -16.02 -3.56 -44.41
CA ALA A 2 -15.93 -4.32 -43.15
C ALA A 2 -14.57 -4.26 -42.41
N THR A 3 -13.55 -3.54 -42.89
CA THR A 3 -12.17 -3.66 -42.34
C THR A 3 -11.76 -2.56 -41.36
N ASN A 4 -12.54 -1.49 -41.21
CA ASN A 4 -12.12 -0.30 -40.46
C ASN A 4 -12.48 -0.34 -38.95
N LYS A 5 -13.44 -1.19 -38.54
CA LYS A 5 -13.88 -1.27 -37.13
C LYS A 5 -12.98 -2.16 -36.26
N LEU A 6 -12.38 -3.20 -36.83
CA LEU A 6 -11.50 -4.12 -36.11
C LEU A 6 -10.15 -3.47 -35.77
N TYR A 7 -9.65 -2.59 -36.64
CA TYR A 7 -8.37 -1.90 -36.42
C TYR A 7 -8.44 -0.88 -35.27
N LEU A 8 -9.55 -0.12 -35.17
CA LEU A 8 -9.77 0.79 -34.05
C LEU A 8 -9.90 0.05 -32.71
N SER A 9 -10.61 -1.07 -32.68
CA SER A 9 -10.74 -1.89 -31.46
C SER A 9 -9.40 -2.44 -30.98
N TYR A 10 -8.52 -2.82 -31.92
CA TYR A 10 -7.18 -3.31 -31.60
C TYR A 10 -6.25 -2.18 -31.14
N LEU A 11 -6.39 -0.97 -31.70
CA LEU A 11 -5.66 0.21 -31.26
C LEU A 11 -6.03 0.63 -29.83
N PHE A 12 -7.31 0.55 -29.44
CA PHE A 12 -7.74 0.83 -28.06
C PHE A 12 -7.19 -0.18 -27.05
N LEU A 13 -7.08 -1.46 -27.42
CA LEU A 13 -6.47 -2.49 -26.59
C LEU A 13 -4.94 -2.34 -26.46
N LEU A 14 -4.26 -1.75 -27.45
CA LEU A 14 -2.82 -1.49 -27.41
C LEU A 14 -2.45 -0.18 -26.67
N LEU A 15 -3.35 0.81 -26.63
CA LEU A 15 -3.18 2.03 -25.84
C LEU A 15 -3.41 1.79 -24.35
N MET A 16 -4.22 0.78 -24.00
CA MET A 16 -4.32 0.24 -22.66
C MET A 16 -3.22 -0.80 -22.50
N GLY A 17 -1.97 -0.36 -22.39
CA GLY A 17 -0.87 -1.24 -22.00
C GLY A 17 -1.26 -2.03 -20.73
N PRO A 18 -0.58 -3.15 -20.42
CA PRO A 18 -0.73 -3.82 -19.14
C PRO A 18 -0.08 -2.96 -18.07
N HIS A 19 -0.64 -1.76 -17.84
CA HIS A 19 -0.53 -1.08 -16.59
C HIS A 19 -1.25 -1.99 -15.61
N ARG A 20 -0.48 -2.89 -15.01
CA ARG A 20 -0.72 -3.33 -13.65
C ARG A 20 -0.62 -2.07 -12.79
N ALA A 21 -1.60 -1.18 -12.93
CA ALA A 21 -1.76 -0.03 -12.09
C ALA A 21 -1.90 -0.64 -10.70
N GLN A 22 -0.88 -0.48 -9.86
CA GLN A 22 -1.09 -0.58 -8.42
C GLN A 22 -2.24 0.39 -8.15
N SER A 23 -3.44 -0.18 -7.99
CA SER A 23 -4.68 0.58 -7.96
C SER A 23 -4.62 1.45 -6.72
N CYS A 24 -4.77 2.76 -6.92
CA CYS A 24 -4.90 3.67 -5.81
C CYS A 24 -6.22 3.38 -5.09
N GLU A 25 -6.15 3.16 -3.78
CA GLU A 25 -7.31 2.99 -2.92
C GLU A 25 -7.67 4.34 -2.28
N PRO A 26 -8.97 4.62 -2.05
CA PRO A 26 -9.38 5.77 -1.26
C PRO A 26 -8.80 5.72 0.16
N ILE A 27 -8.48 6.88 0.73
CA ILE A 27 -7.99 6.97 2.11
C ILE A 27 -9.17 6.86 3.09
N PRO A 28 -9.11 5.99 4.12
CA PRO A 28 -10.12 5.95 5.17
C PRO A 28 -10.36 7.33 5.78
N ALA A 29 -11.62 7.67 6.08
CA ALA A 29 -12.00 9.03 6.47
C ALA A 29 -11.33 9.46 7.79
N GLU A 30 -11.15 8.51 8.69
CA GLU A 30 -10.54 8.59 10.01
C GLU A 30 -9.01 8.48 10.00
N SER A 31 -8.42 8.20 8.84
CA SER A 31 -6.97 8.07 8.72
C SER A 31 -6.30 9.43 8.93
N LYS A 32 -5.28 9.47 9.80
CA LYS A 32 -4.45 10.67 9.99
C LYS A 32 -3.71 11.10 8.72
N PHE A 33 -3.63 10.24 7.71
CA PHE A 33 -2.91 10.48 6.46
C PHE A 33 -3.79 11.09 5.36
N ARG A 34 -5.10 11.22 5.61
CA ARG A 34 -6.07 11.69 4.61
C ARG A 34 -5.70 13.06 4.02
N ASP A 35 -5.26 13.98 4.85
CA ASP A 35 -4.93 15.34 4.44
C ASP A 35 -3.50 15.48 3.88
N LEU A 36 -2.66 14.44 4.00
CA LEU A 36 -1.28 14.44 3.51
C LEU A 36 -1.18 14.09 2.01
N CYS A 37 -2.14 13.35 1.47
CA CYS A 37 -2.12 12.92 0.08
C CYS A 37 -2.97 13.83 -0.82
N SER A 38 -2.30 14.71 -1.56
CA SER A 38 -2.93 15.72 -2.45
C SER A 38 -3.85 15.15 -3.54
N LEU A 39 -3.71 13.87 -3.88
CA LEU A 39 -4.52 13.17 -4.89
C LEU A 39 -5.56 12.21 -4.28
N GLY A 40 -5.75 12.26 -2.95
CA GLY A 40 -6.85 11.57 -2.25
C GLY A 40 -6.80 10.04 -2.26
N GLY A 41 -5.69 9.44 -2.70
CA GLY A 41 -5.53 7.99 -2.78
C GLY A 41 -4.19 7.51 -2.22
N LEU A 42 -4.21 6.28 -1.70
CA LEU A 42 -3.05 5.55 -1.18
C LEU A 42 -2.78 4.32 -2.03
N ARG A 43 -1.53 3.87 -2.04
CA ARG A 43 -1.12 2.58 -2.58
C ARG A 43 -0.21 1.89 -1.59
N TRP A 44 -0.29 0.57 -1.54
CA TRP A 44 0.62 -0.25 -0.75
C TRP A 44 1.97 -0.42 -1.47
N ALA A 45 3.06 -0.22 -0.73
CA ALA A 45 4.41 -0.55 -1.16
C ALA A 45 5.02 -1.59 -0.23
N MET A 46 5.77 -2.52 -0.79
CA MET A 46 6.47 -3.56 -0.04
C MET A 46 7.97 -3.28 0.00
N ARG A 47 8.58 -3.54 1.16
CA ARG A 47 10.03 -3.51 1.38
C ARG A 47 10.46 -4.79 2.11
N ARG A 48 11.62 -5.31 1.76
CA ARG A 48 12.27 -6.44 2.48
C ARG A 48 13.00 -5.95 3.72
N LEU A 49 12.24 -5.36 4.63
CA LEU A 49 12.63 -4.82 5.93
C LEU A 49 11.49 -5.10 6.91
N SER A 50 11.70 -4.81 8.19
CA SER A 50 10.66 -4.75 9.20
C SER A 50 10.61 -3.35 9.79
N GLY A 51 9.41 -2.84 10.03
CA GLY A 51 9.22 -1.76 11.00
C GLY A 51 9.32 -2.32 12.42
N ASN A 52 9.96 -1.59 13.33
CA ASN A 52 10.02 -1.98 14.73
C ASN A 52 8.72 -1.56 15.43
N PHE A 53 7.71 -2.43 15.37
CA PHE A 53 6.40 -2.18 15.99
C PHE A 53 6.31 -2.82 17.37
N HIS A 54 5.52 -2.21 18.25
CA HIS A 54 5.30 -2.71 19.61
C HIS A 54 4.04 -3.56 19.75
N THR A 55 3.25 -3.70 18.68
CA THR A 55 2.05 -4.54 18.66
C THR A 55 2.39 -6.03 18.66
N SER A 56 1.40 -6.85 19.00
CA SER A 56 1.53 -8.31 18.93
C SER A 56 1.34 -8.83 17.51
N TRP A 57 2.00 -9.95 17.20
CA TRP A 57 1.72 -10.74 16.01
C TRP A 57 0.38 -11.46 16.13
N TYR A 58 -0.40 -11.47 15.06
CA TYR A 58 -1.62 -12.26 14.98
C TYR A 58 -1.73 -12.97 13.63
N ALA A 59 -2.26 -14.19 13.65
CA ALA A 59 -2.43 -15.02 12.46
C ALA A 59 -3.62 -14.51 11.63
N VAL A 60 -3.44 -14.48 10.31
CA VAL A 60 -4.48 -14.08 9.36
C VAL A 60 -4.41 -14.89 8.07
N LEU A 61 -5.47 -14.80 7.26
CA LEU A 61 -5.48 -15.38 5.93
C LEU A 61 -4.98 -14.36 4.90
N GLY A 62 -3.66 -14.37 4.69
CA GLY A 62 -3.00 -13.59 3.65
C GLY A 62 -2.86 -12.10 3.92
N ILE A 63 -2.13 -11.43 3.03
CA ILE A 63 -1.72 -10.02 3.15
C ILE A 63 -2.91 -9.06 3.16
N GLU A 64 -3.96 -9.33 2.37
CA GLU A 64 -5.13 -8.45 2.30
C GLU A 64 -5.83 -8.30 3.66
N SER A 65 -5.85 -9.36 4.48
CA SER A 65 -6.38 -9.28 5.84
C SER A 65 -5.62 -8.27 6.71
N CYS A 66 -4.30 -8.15 6.54
CA CYS A 66 -3.48 -7.17 7.25
C CYS A 66 -3.72 -5.74 6.74
N LYS A 67 -3.90 -5.58 5.43
CA LYS A 67 -4.24 -4.27 4.84
C LYS A 67 -5.56 -3.75 5.38
N GLU A 68 -6.59 -4.59 5.41
CA GLU A 68 -7.90 -4.19 5.96
C GLU A 68 -7.81 -3.88 7.45
N ALA A 69 -7.13 -4.72 8.23
CA ALA A 69 -6.91 -4.47 9.65
C ALA A 69 -6.18 -3.13 9.89
N CYS A 70 -5.13 -2.84 9.12
CA CYS A 70 -4.41 -1.57 9.19
C CYS A 70 -5.31 -0.38 8.79
N LYS A 71 -6.07 -0.49 7.69
CA LYS A 71 -7.00 0.57 7.26
C LYS A 71 -8.06 0.90 8.30
N SER A 72 -8.48 -0.08 9.11
CA SER A 72 -9.43 0.14 10.21
C SER A 72 -8.87 0.89 11.41
N GLN A 73 -7.55 1.14 11.46
CA GLN A 73 -6.87 1.82 12.55
C GLN A 73 -6.42 3.22 12.10
N PRO A 74 -6.92 4.31 12.74
CA PRO A 74 -6.56 5.68 12.37
C PRO A 74 -5.06 5.99 12.34
N ASN A 75 -4.28 5.25 13.14
CA ASN A 75 -2.83 5.41 13.35
C ASN A 75 -1.99 4.29 12.73
N CYS A 76 -2.55 3.37 11.95
CA CYS A 76 -1.74 2.35 11.29
C CYS A 76 -1.28 2.83 9.91
N PHE A 77 0.03 2.92 9.72
CA PHE A 77 0.64 3.33 8.45
C PHE A 77 1.26 2.17 7.66
N GLY A 78 1.44 1.03 8.32
CA GLY A 78 1.99 -0.16 7.71
C GLY A 78 1.87 -1.38 8.59
N PHE A 79 2.35 -2.51 8.09
CA PHE A 79 2.41 -3.76 8.83
C PHE A 79 3.57 -4.63 8.37
N ASN A 80 4.10 -5.43 9.28
CA ASN A 80 5.06 -6.47 8.97
C ASN A 80 4.27 -7.73 8.62
N TRP A 81 4.64 -8.38 7.53
CA TRP A 81 4.07 -9.64 7.09
C TRP A 81 5.10 -10.75 7.23
N TRP A 82 4.73 -11.79 7.98
CA TRP A 82 5.54 -13.00 8.10
C TRP A 82 4.91 -14.12 7.28
N ILE A 83 5.41 -14.29 6.06
CA ILE A 83 4.90 -15.26 5.07
C ILE A 83 4.79 -16.67 5.68
N GLU A 84 5.86 -17.16 6.30
CA GLU A 84 5.93 -18.54 6.83
C GLU A 84 4.91 -18.82 7.94
N ARG A 85 4.50 -17.80 8.69
CA ARG A 85 3.54 -17.93 9.79
C ARG A 85 2.13 -17.49 9.42
N SER A 86 1.96 -16.93 8.22
CA SER A 86 0.73 -16.25 7.82
C SER A 86 0.24 -15.29 8.91
N ALA A 87 1.13 -14.43 9.39
CA ALA A 87 0.87 -13.54 10.51
C ALA A 87 1.31 -12.11 10.20
N CYS A 88 0.63 -11.14 10.79
CA CYS A 88 1.08 -9.74 10.75
C CYS A 88 1.16 -9.08 12.11
N GLN A 89 1.95 -8.02 12.12
CA GLN A 89 2.13 -7.09 13.22
C GLN A 89 1.88 -5.70 12.65
N LEU A 90 0.93 -4.96 13.24
CA LEU A 90 0.51 -3.66 12.73
C LEU A 90 1.36 -2.54 13.33
N ASP A 91 1.58 -1.49 12.57
CA ASP A 91 2.11 -0.23 13.09
C ASP A 91 1.13 0.41 14.08
N ASP A 92 1.64 0.81 15.24
CA ASP A 92 0.94 1.58 16.27
C ASP A 92 1.49 3.01 16.46
N SER A 93 2.49 3.38 15.68
CA SER A 93 3.25 4.63 15.79
C SER A 93 2.89 5.69 14.75
N ALA A 94 1.83 5.49 13.96
CA ALA A 94 1.45 6.42 12.88
C ALA A 94 2.59 6.70 11.90
N GLY A 95 3.32 5.64 11.56
CA GLY A 95 4.45 5.72 10.66
C GLY A 95 5.78 6.01 11.33
N SER A 96 5.86 6.44 12.59
CA SER A 96 7.11 6.90 13.23
C SER A 96 7.97 5.78 13.82
N TYR A 97 8.30 4.78 13.03
CA TYR A 97 9.05 3.60 13.45
C TYR A 97 10.42 3.49 12.79
N GLU A 98 11.35 2.84 13.48
CA GLU A 98 12.65 2.50 12.92
C GLU A 98 12.55 1.27 11.99
N LEU A 99 13.42 1.24 10.99
CA LEU A 99 13.53 0.11 10.06
C LEU A 99 14.68 -0.80 10.47
N THR A 100 14.42 -2.11 10.46
CA THR A 100 15.44 -3.12 10.69
C THR A 100 15.43 -4.18 9.60
N TYR A 101 16.57 -4.84 9.39
CA TYR A 101 16.65 -6.01 8.53
C TYR A 101 15.90 -7.18 9.19
N SER A 102 15.05 -7.84 8.40
CA SER A 102 14.20 -8.93 8.90
C SER A 102 13.84 -9.89 7.77
N VAL A 103 13.41 -11.09 8.14
CA VAL A 103 12.80 -12.08 7.23
C VAL A 103 11.35 -11.75 6.87
N THR A 104 10.77 -10.75 7.53
CA THR A 104 9.42 -10.25 7.27
C THR A 104 9.44 -9.22 6.15
N GLU A 105 8.27 -9.00 5.55
CA GLU A 105 8.07 -7.96 4.54
C GLU A 105 7.27 -6.82 5.16
N LEU A 106 7.79 -5.60 5.08
CA LEU A 106 7.09 -4.41 5.51
C LEU A 106 6.21 -3.91 4.36
N TYR A 107 4.92 -3.75 4.64
CA TYR A 107 3.94 -3.13 3.76
C TYR A 107 3.57 -1.76 4.31
N GLU A 108 3.85 -0.70 3.57
CA GLU A 108 3.58 0.69 3.97
C GLU A 108 2.60 1.34 2.99
N MET A 109 1.77 2.25 3.49
CA MET A 109 0.93 3.08 2.64
C MET A 109 1.73 4.25 2.06
N ASN A 110 1.61 4.50 0.76
CA ASN A 110 2.23 5.63 0.07
C ASN A 110 1.15 6.46 -0.63
N CYS A 111 1.30 7.79 -0.63
CA CYS A 111 0.43 8.65 -1.45
C CYS A 111 0.54 8.30 -2.93
N CYS A 112 -0.60 8.26 -3.61
CA CYS A 112 -0.63 8.10 -5.06
C CYS A 112 -0.16 9.36 -5.79
N GLY A 113 0.47 9.16 -6.96
CA GLY A 113 0.83 10.22 -7.92
C GLY A 113 1.98 11.16 -7.52
N LYS A 114 2.60 10.98 -6.35
CA LYS A 114 3.91 11.58 -6.06
C LYS A 114 5.01 10.56 -6.37
N SER A 115 5.95 10.93 -7.24
CA SER A 115 7.28 10.32 -7.31
C SER A 115 7.94 10.50 -5.94
N VAL A 116 8.02 9.42 -5.16
CA VAL A 116 8.77 9.29 -3.89
C VAL A 116 8.96 10.63 -3.17
N ILE A 117 7.90 11.13 -2.52
CA ILE A 117 8.14 12.11 -1.47
C ILE A 117 8.25 11.29 -0.19
N ASN A 118 9.47 11.16 0.32
CA ASN A 118 9.70 10.75 1.69
C ASN A 118 8.82 11.63 2.57
N ILE A 119 7.84 11.01 3.24
CA ILE A 119 6.93 11.71 4.17
C ILE A 119 7.68 12.10 5.47
N TYR A 120 9.02 12.02 5.46
CA TYR A 120 9.90 12.21 6.61
C TYR A 120 10.69 13.52 6.61
N GLU A 121 10.53 14.40 5.62
CA GLU A 121 11.20 15.70 5.63
C GLU A 121 10.20 16.83 5.90
N ASN A 122 9.60 16.88 7.10
CA ASN A 122 9.03 18.09 7.73
C ASN A 122 8.44 17.78 9.14
N VAL A 123 9.29 17.32 10.06
CA VAL A 123 9.07 17.49 11.51
C VAL A 123 10.28 18.21 12.09
#